data_AF-A0A7C3JW15-F1
#
_entry.id   AF-A0A7C3JW15-F1
#
_cell.length_a   1.000
_cell.length_b   1.000
_cell.length_c   1.000
_cell.angle_alpha   90.00
_cell.angle_beta   90.00
_cell.angle_gamma   90.00
#
_symmetry.space_group_name_H-M   'P 1'
#
loop_
_entity.id
_entity.type
_entity.pdbx_description
1 polymer ?
#
loop_
_entity_poly.entity_id
_entity_poly.type
_entity_poly.pdbx_seq_one_letter_code
_entity_poly.pdbx_strand_id
1 'polypeptide(L)'
;MPVRSPTGAALARGVCTLAVVLSVSSNAAGAAAHPEEPGRMVRVPAGPFPMGNERGPEDERPAHKIDLAEFFIDRNQVTNAQFAPFLEALGALGKRGEKYYDADDADARIHRREGKWRPDPGH
;
A
#
# COMPACT_ATOMS: atom_id res chain seq x y z
N MET A 1 42.25 -52.01 48.12
CA MET A 1 41.46 -53.17 47.65
C MET A 1 40.50 -53.55 48.77
N PRO A 2 39.20 -53.87 48.58
CA PRO A 2 38.51 -54.37 47.38
C PRO A 2 37.26 -53.53 46.96
N VAL A 3 36.93 -53.36 45.66
CA VAL A 3 36.11 -54.16 44.71
C VAL A 3 34.67 -53.61 44.51
N ARG A 4 34.49 -53.02 43.31
CA ARG A 4 33.36 -53.00 42.34
C ARG A 4 31.90 -53.28 42.78
N SER A 5 31.03 -52.30 42.45
CA SER A 5 29.78 -52.27 41.62
C SER A 5 28.96 -53.57 41.38
N PRO A 6 27.67 -53.57 40.90
CA PRO A 6 26.97 -52.49 40.16
C PRO A 6 25.41 -52.39 40.32
N THR A 7 24.83 -51.45 39.56
CA THR A 7 23.50 -51.46 38.89
C THR A 7 22.20 -51.30 39.70
N GLY A 8 21.47 -50.24 39.34
CA GLY A 8 20.04 -50.08 39.60
C GLY A 8 19.48 -48.97 38.71
N ALA A 9 19.21 -49.31 37.45
CA ALA A 9 18.53 -48.44 36.50
C ALA A 9 17.06 -48.26 36.92
N ALA A 10 16.58 -47.02 36.94
CA ALA A 10 15.16 -46.71 36.89
C ALA A 10 14.94 -45.60 35.87
N LEU A 11 14.58 -46.00 34.65
CA LEU A 11 14.10 -45.14 33.59
C LEU A 11 12.70 -44.64 33.97
N ALA A 12 12.58 -43.41 34.46
CA ALA A 12 11.30 -42.73 34.52
C ALA A 12 11.03 -42.08 33.15
N ARG A 13 10.14 -42.71 32.37
CA ARG A 13 9.62 -42.15 31.10
C ARG A 13 8.68 -40.98 31.40
N GLY A 14 9.25 -39.79 31.56
CA GLY A 14 8.51 -38.53 31.54
C GLY A 14 8.20 -38.16 30.09
N VAL A 15 6.94 -38.33 29.68
CA VAL A 15 6.42 -37.76 28.44
C VAL A 15 6.43 -36.24 28.62
N CYS A 16 7.47 -35.59 28.12
CA CYS A 16 7.57 -34.14 28.07
C CYS A 16 6.84 -33.68 26.79
N THR A 17 5.53 -33.48 26.89
CA THR A 17 4.76 -32.77 25.88
C THR A 17 5.25 -31.33 25.81
N LEU A 18 6.30 -31.09 25.01
CA LEU A 18 6.70 -29.74 24.64
C LEU A 18 5.63 -29.21 23.68
N ALA A 19 4.67 -28.46 24.22
CA ALA A 19 3.71 -27.71 23.42
C ALA A 19 4.49 -26.78 22.47
N VAL A 20 4.47 -27.11 21.18
CA VAL A 20 4.99 -26.22 20.13
C VAL A 20 4.05 -25.04 20.05
N VAL A 21 4.44 -23.93 20.68
CA VAL A 21 3.75 -22.65 20.51
C VAL A 21 4.12 -22.12 19.13
N LEU A 22 3.28 -22.42 18.13
CA LEU A 22 3.34 -21.76 16.82
C LEU A 22 2.93 -20.30 17.02
N SER A 23 3.92 -19.44 17.25
CA SER A 23 3.73 -17.99 17.19
C SER A 23 3.44 -17.60 15.74
N VAL A 24 2.17 -17.52 15.38
CA VAL A 24 1.75 -16.91 14.12
C VAL A 24 2.06 -15.42 14.21
N SER A 25 3.17 -15.01 13.59
CA SER A 25 3.50 -13.59 13.47
C SER A 25 2.58 -13.01 12.40
N SER A 26 1.60 -12.21 12.82
CA SER A 26 0.75 -11.44 11.91
C SER A 26 1.62 -10.43 11.17
N ASN A 27 1.96 -10.72 9.92
CA ASN A 27 2.52 -9.72 9.02
C ASN A 27 1.38 -8.84 8.51
N ALA A 28 0.97 -7.87 9.32
CA ALA A 28 0.20 -6.73 8.83
C ALA A 28 1.15 -5.88 7.98
N ALA A 29 1.30 -6.23 6.70
CA ALA A 29 1.79 -5.30 5.69
C ALA A 29 0.71 -4.23 5.52
N GLY A 30 0.66 -3.30 6.47
CA GLY A 30 -0.03 -2.04 6.27
C GLY A 30 0.60 -1.38 5.06
N ALA A 31 -0.25 -1.04 4.08
CA ALA A 31 0.13 -0.19 2.96
C ALA A 31 1.02 0.94 3.50
N ALA A 32 2.26 0.99 3.06
CA ALA A 32 3.20 2.02 3.48
C ALA A 32 2.58 3.36 3.06
N ALA A 33 1.96 4.03 4.03
CA ALA A 33 1.50 5.39 3.85
C ALA A 33 2.75 6.21 3.51
N HIS A 34 2.72 6.86 2.36
CA HIS A 34 3.60 8.01 2.15
C HIS A 34 3.42 8.94 3.35
N PRO A 35 4.50 9.58 3.85
CA PRO A 35 4.34 10.57 4.91
C PRO A 35 3.31 11.58 4.42
N GLU A 36 2.14 11.57 5.05
CA GLU A 36 1.09 12.55 4.87
C GLU A 36 1.75 13.90 5.12
N GLU A 37 2.06 14.63 4.05
CA GLU A 37 2.41 16.05 4.16
C GLU A 37 1.24 16.70 4.90
N PRO A 38 1.43 17.13 6.16
CA PRO A 38 0.31 17.49 7.02
C PRO A 38 -0.55 18.57 6.36
N GLY A 39 -1.82 18.27 6.08
CA GLY A 39 -2.79 19.22 5.52
C GLY A 39 -3.01 19.16 4.00
N ARG A 40 -2.45 18.16 3.30
CA ARG A 40 -2.73 17.99 1.87
C ARG A 40 -4.04 17.26 1.59
N MET A 41 -4.33 16.22 2.35
CA MET A 41 -5.60 15.50 2.28
C MET A 41 -6.63 16.08 3.25
N VAL A 42 -7.89 16.08 2.83
CA VAL A 42 -9.03 16.52 3.62
C VAL A 42 -9.88 15.33 4.02
N ARG A 43 -10.39 15.38 5.24
CA ARG A 43 -11.31 14.36 5.77
C ARG A 43 -12.72 14.60 5.24
N VAL A 44 -13.31 13.57 4.66
CA VAL A 44 -14.72 13.52 4.26
C VAL A 44 -15.45 12.62 5.26
N PRO A 45 -16.40 13.16 6.04
CA PRO A 45 -17.11 12.37 7.05
C PRO A 45 -18.01 11.31 6.40
N ALA A 46 -18.26 10.24 7.15
CA ALA A 46 -19.21 9.20 6.75
C ALA A 46 -20.63 9.75 6.58
N GLY A 47 -21.42 9.15 5.69
CA GLY A 47 -22.84 9.45 5.57
C GLY A 47 -23.46 9.06 4.22
N PRO A 48 -24.79 9.26 4.09
CA PRO A 48 -25.49 9.04 2.85
C PRO A 48 -25.13 10.10 1.81
N PHE A 49 -24.80 9.67 0.60
CA PHE A 49 -24.46 10.51 -0.54
C PHE A 49 -25.34 10.14 -1.75
N PRO A 50 -26.01 11.12 -2.41
CA PRO A 50 -26.67 10.89 -3.68
C PRO A 50 -25.63 10.87 -4.81
N MET A 51 -25.36 9.70 -5.39
CA MET A 51 -24.45 9.50 -6.52
C MET A 51 -25.22 9.41 -7.84
N GLY A 52 -24.67 9.98 -8.90
CA GLY A 52 -25.26 10.01 -10.24
C GLY A 52 -26.16 11.23 -10.49
N ASN A 53 -26.65 11.37 -11.71
CA ASN A 53 -27.45 12.52 -12.15
C ASN A 53 -28.60 12.08 -13.06
N GLU A 54 -29.86 12.23 -12.60
CA GLU A 54 -31.05 11.84 -13.35
C GLU A 54 -31.20 12.47 -14.74
N ARG A 55 -30.62 13.65 -14.95
CA ARG A 55 -30.69 14.40 -16.22
C ARG A 55 -29.38 14.33 -17.01
N GLY A 56 -28.44 13.50 -16.57
CA GLY A 56 -27.15 13.31 -17.23
C GLY A 56 -27.20 12.33 -18.41
N PRO A 57 -26.04 12.08 -19.05
CA PRO A 57 -25.82 10.96 -19.95
C PRO A 57 -26.26 9.61 -19.35
N GLU A 58 -26.43 8.60 -20.20
CA GLU A 58 -26.91 7.26 -19.78
C GLU A 58 -25.99 6.59 -18.75
N ASP A 59 -24.67 6.78 -18.88
CA ASP A 59 -23.64 6.25 -17.98
C ASP A 59 -23.52 7.00 -16.64
N GLU A 60 -24.21 8.14 -16.47
CA GLU A 60 -24.29 8.88 -15.22
C GLU A 60 -25.60 8.66 -14.45
N ARG A 61 -26.56 7.93 -15.04
CA ARG A 61 -27.90 7.66 -14.50
C ARG A 61 -28.03 6.24 -13.97
N PRO A 62 -28.98 5.97 -13.05
CA PRO A 62 -29.84 6.92 -12.33
C PRO A 62 -29.13 7.49 -11.09
N ALA A 63 -29.67 8.59 -10.56
CA ALA A 63 -29.25 9.07 -9.25
C ALA A 63 -29.76 8.13 -8.15
N HIS A 64 -28.87 7.68 -7.27
CA HIS A 64 -29.20 6.77 -6.19
C HIS A 64 -28.40 7.09 -4.92
N LYS A 65 -28.95 6.74 -3.76
CA LYS A 65 -28.28 6.97 -2.47
C LYS A 65 -27.35 5.82 -2.14
N ILE A 66 -26.13 6.16 -1.71
CA ILE A 66 -25.14 5.22 -1.16
C ILE A 66 -24.68 5.71 0.21
N ASP A 67 -24.37 4.81 1.13
CA ASP A 67 -23.73 5.15 2.40
C ASP A 67 -22.22 4.95 2.29
N LEU A 68 -21.45 6.01 2.50
CA LEU A 68 -19.99 5.98 2.47
C LEU A 68 -19.44 6.02 3.89
N ALA A 69 -18.37 5.26 4.13
CA ALA A 69 -17.55 5.40 5.32
C ALA A 69 -16.75 6.72 5.29
N GLU A 70 -16.16 7.11 6.42
CA GLU A 70 -15.22 8.23 6.46
C GLU A 70 -13.97 7.89 5.65
N PHE A 71 -13.46 8.86 4.89
CA PHE A 71 -12.22 8.72 4.13
C PHE A 71 -11.47 10.05 4.01
N PHE A 72 -10.25 9.99 3.52
CA PHE A 72 -9.45 11.16 3.18
C PHE A 72 -9.29 11.24 1.66
N ILE A 73 -9.35 12.45 1.12
CA ILE A 73 -9.06 12.70 -0.30
C ILE A 73 -8.12 13.89 -0.42
N ASP A 74 -7.23 13.84 -1.40
CA ASP A 74 -6.35 14.95 -1.72
C ASP A 74 -7.16 16.23 -2.02
N ARG A 75 -6.80 17.35 -1.38
CA ARG A 75 -7.44 18.64 -1.65
C ARG A 75 -7.20 19.11 -3.08
N ASN A 76 -6.01 18.83 -3.59
CA ASN A 76 -5.54 19.22 -4.92
C ASN A 76 -5.04 17.97 -5.66
N GLN A 77 -5.17 17.96 -6.98
CA GLN A 77 -4.57 16.94 -7.82
C GLN A 77 -3.06 16.80 -7.54
N VAL A 78 -2.52 15.60 -7.77
CA VAL A 78 -1.08 15.35 -7.70
C VAL A 78 -0.42 16.17 -8.81
N THR A 79 0.55 17.01 -8.46
CA THR A 79 1.24 17.84 -9.45
C THR A 79 2.35 17.05 -10.14
N ASN A 80 2.78 17.49 -11.32
CA ASN A 80 3.91 16.89 -12.02
C ASN A 80 5.19 16.89 -11.16
N ALA A 81 5.40 17.95 -10.37
CA ALA A 81 6.50 18.05 -9.42
C ALA A 81 6.44 17.00 -8.31
N GLN A 82 5.25 16.58 -7.90
CA GLN A 82 5.06 15.54 -6.90
C GLN A 82 5.11 14.13 -7.47
N PHE A 83 4.71 13.97 -8.73
CA PHE A 83 4.78 12.68 -9.41
C PHE A 83 6.20 12.35 -9.91
N ALA A 84 7.03 13.34 -10.24
CA ALA A 84 8.39 13.11 -10.70
C ALA A 84 9.25 12.25 -9.73
N PRO A 85 9.25 12.48 -8.39
CA PRO A 85 9.90 11.60 -7.43
C PRO A 85 9.43 10.14 -7.46
N PHE A 86 8.16 9.89 -7.75
CA PHE A 86 7.64 8.53 -7.93
C PHE A 86 8.30 7.85 -9.15
N LEU A 87 8.43 8.59 -10.27
CA LEU A 87 9.11 8.10 -11.46
C LEU A 87 10.62 7.91 -11.24
N GLU A 88 11.26 8.72 -10.38
CA GLU A 88 12.66 8.51 -9.98
C GLU A 88 12.84 7.19 -9.21
N ALA A 89 11.88 6.86 -8.35
CA ALA A 89 11.96 5.69 -7.50
C ALA A 89 11.65 4.38 -8.25
N LEU A 90 10.64 4.40 -9.14
CA LEU A 90 10.11 3.19 -9.76
C LEU A 90 10.29 3.11 -11.27
N GLY A 91 10.57 4.24 -11.93
CA GLY A 91 10.57 4.34 -13.38
C GLY A 91 9.15 4.51 -13.97
N ALA A 92 9.09 4.69 -15.29
CA ALA A 92 7.85 4.89 -16.03
C ALA A 92 7.13 3.57 -16.39
N LEU A 93 7.77 2.42 -16.15
CA LEU A 93 7.21 1.10 -16.41
C LEU A 93 7.12 0.31 -15.12
N GLY A 94 6.03 -0.42 -14.96
CA GLY A 94 5.86 -1.37 -13.90
C GLY A 94 6.53 -2.71 -14.16
N LYS A 95 6.44 -3.59 -13.16
CA LYS A 95 7.19 -4.86 -13.13
C LYS A 95 6.82 -5.83 -14.25
N ARG A 96 5.62 -5.68 -14.83
CA ARG A 96 5.12 -6.52 -15.93
C ARG A 96 5.09 -5.75 -17.27
N GLY A 97 5.75 -4.58 -17.33
CA GLY A 97 5.79 -3.74 -18.52
C GLY A 97 4.57 -2.83 -18.69
N GLU A 98 3.69 -2.72 -17.68
CA GLU A 98 2.63 -1.72 -17.69
C GLU A 98 3.21 -0.30 -17.69
N LYS A 99 2.64 0.62 -18.47
CA LYS A 99 3.06 2.04 -18.43
C LYS A 99 2.45 2.70 -17.19
N TYR A 100 3.29 3.17 -16.27
CA TYR A 100 2.87 4.09 -15.21
C TYR A 100 2.81 5.53 -15.69
N TYR A 101 3.61 5.83 -16.72
CA TYR A 101 3.68 7.16 -17.30
C TYR A 101 4.04 7.04 -18.78
N ASP A 102 3.28 7.73 -19.63
CA ASP A 102 3.45 7.69 -21.08
C ASP A 102 4.51 8.71 -21.51
N ALA A 103 5.77 8.39 -21.20
CA ALA A 103 6.89 9.29 -21.45
C ALA A 103 7.19 9.53 -22.94
N ASP A 104 6.65 8.67 -23.82
CA ASP A 104 6.75 8.77 -25.27
C ASP A 104 5.64 9.61 -25.90
N ASP A 105 4.64 10.07 -25.14
CA ASP A 105 3.63 11.00 -25.64
C ASP A 105 4.23 12.39 -25.90
N ALA A 106 3.74 13.07 -26.94
CA ALA A 106 4.16 14.41 -27.33
C ALA A 106 3.73 15.47 -26.32
N ASP A 107 2.68 15.22 -25.53
CA ASP A 107 2.17 16.13 -24.51
C ASP A 107 2.59 15.75 -23.07
N ALA A 108 3.47 14.75 -22.93
CA ALA A 108 4.09 14.39 -21.67
C ALA A 108 4.74 15.62 -21.02
N ARG A 109 4.49 15.85 -19.73
CA ARG A 109 4.94 17.06 -18.99
C ARG A 109 6.06 16.79 -17.99
N ILE A 110 6.56 15.57 -17.97
CA ILE A 110 7.69 15.10 -17.18
C ILE A 110 8.62 14.36 -18.13
N HIS A 111 9.86 14.81 -18.21
CA HIS A 111 10.84 14.25 -19.13
C HIS A 111 12.10 13.84 -18.40
N ARG A 112 12.81 12.87 -18.97
CA ARG A 112 14.12 12.48 -18.48
C ARG A 112 15.18 13.44 -19.00
N ARG A 113 15.74 14.27 -18.11
CA ARG A 113 16.82 15.23 -18.39
C ARG A 113 18.00 14.91 -17.48
N GLU A 114 19.19 14.73 -18.04
CA GLU A 114 20.40 14.37 -17.29
C GLU A 114 20.23 13.11 -16.42
N GLY A 115 19.48 12.14 -16.93
CA GLY A 115 19.19 10.88 -16.23
C GLY A 115 18.07 10.95 -15.17
N LYS A 116 17.53 12.14 -14.89
CA LYS A 116 16.51 12.41 -13.88
C LYS A 116 15.15 12.79 -14.50
N TRP A 117 14.07 12.38 -13.87
CA TRP A 117 12.72 12.85 -14.20
C TRP A 117 12.53 14.29 -13.72
N ARG A 118 12.13 15.15 -14.66
CA ARG A 118 11.96 16.58 -14.43
C ARG A 118 10.63 17.03 -15.00
N PRO A 119 9.75 17.64 -14.19
CA PRO A 119 8.54 18.26 -14.70
C PRO A 119 8.91 19.50 -15.52
N ASP A 120 8.07 19.82 -16.49
CA ASP A 120 8.19 21.08 -17.23
C ASP A 120 7.82 22.27 -16.34
N PRO A 121 8.45 23.43 -16.55
CA PRO A 121 8.11 24.64 -15.79
C PRO A 121 6.67 25.08 -16.07
N GLY A 122 5.94 25.46 -15.02
CA GLY A 122 4.61 26.06 -15.14
C GLY A 122 3.43 25.07 -15.24
N HIS A 123 3.65 23.78 -14.97
CA HIS A 123 2.63 22.73 -15.06
C HIS A 123 2.58 21.80 -13.85
#